data_AF-A0AAU3YL58-F1
#
_entry.id   AF-A0AAU3YL58-F1
#
_cell.length_a   1.000
_cell.length_b   1.000
_cell.length_c   1.000
_cell.angle_alpha   90.00
_cell.angle_beta   90.00
_cell.angle_gamma   90.00
#
_symmetry.space_group_name_H-M   'P 1'
#
loop_
_entity.id
_entity.type
_entity.pdbx_description
1 polymer ?
#
loop_
_entity_poly.entity_id
_entity_poly.type
_entity_poly.pdbx_seq_one_letter_code
_entity_poly.pdbx_strand_id
1 'polypeptide(L)'
;MDLLEGPGQVRHRTEVALGDGAAAAARGEGEPRWKPDALIPVDPAVPLDVAALFGCGVVTGAGAVFNAAKVTPGRSVAVIGLGGVGLSAVMAAKISGASQIIGIDIVESKFPLARELGCTHTFSARSEDLAEAVKDLTGGGVDFAFEVSGNESAVASAYEVTRRGGEIVCVGLGALEDLYRYPHSRLVSEEKVVRGSFMGSGNAVGDIPRYVKYFREGRMPVDRLKSGTMKFGDLNKALDLLERGAVMREILLPNG
;
A
#
# COMPACT_ATOMS: atom_id res chain seq x y z
N MET A 1 -22.51 -9.20 20.81
CA MET A 1 -21.14 -8.91 21.29
C MET A 1 -20.93 -7.44 21.03
N ASP A 2 -20.64 -6.66 22.07
CA ASP A 2 -20.61 -5.20 22.00
C ASP A 2 -19.26 -4.73 21.45
N LEU A 3 -19.14 -4.67 20.11
CA LEU A 3 -17.90 -4.38 19.38
C LEU A 3 -17.45 -2.93 19.49
N LEU A 4 -18.33 -2.03 19.95
CA LEU A 4 -18.13 -0.59 19.92
C LEU A 4 -18.20 0.03 21.32
N GLU A 5 -17.34 1.00 21.60
CA GLU A 5 -17.34 1.82 22.83
C GLU A 5 -18.26 3.05 22.70
N GLY A 6 -18.65 3.40 21.47
CA GLY A 6 -19.47 4.58 21.14
C GLY A 6 -19.90 4.60 19.67
N PRO A 7 -20.40 5.74 19.14
CA PRO A 7 -20.72 5.91 17.71
C PRO A 7 -19.49 5.66 16.82
N GLY A 8 -19.43 4.45 16.23
CA GLY A 8 -18.38 4.05 15.29
C GLY A 8 -17.01 3.74 15.88
N GLN A 9 -16.79 3.86 17.19
CA GLN A 9 -15.49 3.62 17.82
C GLN A 9 -15.35 2.16 18.25
N VAL A 10 -14.35 1.45 17.71
CA VAL A 10 -14.08 0.04 18.02
C VAL A 10 -13.44 -0.11 19.40
N ARG A 11 -13.88 -1.12 20.17
CA ARG A 11 -13.24 -1.50 21.44
C ARG A 11 -11.91 -2.21 21.22
N HIS A 12 -10.89 -1.47 20.83
CA HIS A 12 -9.53 -1.97 20.61
C HIS A 12 -8.51 -1.06 21.28
N ARG A 13 -7.30 -1.58 21.54
CA ARG A 13 -6.21 -0.79 22.14
C ARG A 13 -5.81 0.42 21.28
N THR A 14 -6.03 0.31 19.98
CA THR A 14 -5.87 1.39 19.01
C THR A 14 -7.22 2.05 18.77
N GLU A 15 -7.28 3.38 18.85
CA GLU A 15 -8.49 4.11 18.45
C GLU A 15 -8.72 3.94 16.94
N VAL A 16 -9.65 3.06 16.59
CA VAL A 16 -10.09 2.84 15.21
C VAL A 16 -11.53 3.32 15.08
N ALA A 17 -11.74 4.28 14.19
CA ALA A 17 -13.07 4.72 13.78
C ALA A 17 -13.55 3.90 12.57
N LEU A 18 -14.73 3.31 12.66
CA LEU A 18 -15.42 2.72 11.53
C LEU A 18 -16.14 3.82 10.73
N GLY A 19 -16.09 3.73 9.40
CA GLY A 19 -16.99 4.52 8.56
C GLY A 19 -18.45 4.11 8.76
N ASP A 20 -19.39 5.01 8.49
CA ASP A 20 -20.82 4.87 8.79
C ASP A 20 -21.41 3.52 8.35
N GLY A 21 -21.07 3.03 7.16
CA GLY A 21 -21.55 1.74 6.66
C GLY A 21 -21.01 0.53 7.43
N ALA A 22 -19.76 0.57 7.88
CA ALA A 22 -19.17 -0.50 8.68
C ALA A 22 -19.67 -0.45 10.13
N ALA A 23 -19.93 0.75 10.67
CA ALA A 23 -20.56 0.92 11.98
C ALA A 23 -22.02 0.42 11.98
N ALA A 24 -22.77 0.70 10.92
CA ALA A 24 -24.11 0.16 10.69
C ALA A 24 -24.12 -1.37 10.65
N ALA A 25 -23.20 -1.96 9.87
CA ALA A 25 -23.02 -3.42 9.83
C ALA A 25 -22.64 -4.01 11.20
N ALA A 26 -21.76 -3.33 11.96
CA ALA A 26 -21.36 -3.75 13.31
C ALA A 26 -22.52 -3.80 14.31
N ARG A 27 -23.51 -2.94 14.12
CA ARG A 27 -24.68 -2.81 14.99
C ARG A 27 -25.89 -3.61 14.52
N GLY A 28 -25.88 -4.07 13.27
CA GLY A 28 -27.06 -4.64 12.62
C GLY A 28 -28.15 -3.61 12.33
N GLU A 29 -27.78 -2.34 12.12
CA GLU A 29 -28.72 -1.21 12.03
C GLU A 29 -28.67 -0.53 10.65
N GLY A 30 -29.79 -0.58 9.90
CA GLY A 30 -30.04 0.27 8.73
C GLY A 30 -29.29 -0.08 7.43
N GLU A 31 -29.75 0.47 6.30
CA GLU A 31 -29.05 0.37 5.02
C GLU A 31 -27.93 1.42 4.92
N PRO A 32 -26.70 1.04 4.55
CA PRO A 32 -25.61 1.99 4.32
C PRO A 32 -25.97 2.99 3.21
N ARG A 33 -25.73 4.28 3.46
CA ARG A 33 -25.91 5.33 2.45
C ARG A 33 -24.56 5.82 1.95
N TRP A 34 -24.37 5.80 0.64
CA TRP A 34 -23.15 6.25 -0.03
C TRP A 34 -23.48 7.35 -1.05
N LYS A 35 -22.56 8.28 -1.26
CA LYS A 35 -22.68 9.18 -2.41
C LYS A 35 -22.53 8.37 -3.71
N PRO A 36 -23.29 8.66 -4.77
CA PRO A 36 -23.23 7.88 -6.01
C PRO A 36 -21.83 7.77 -6.63
N ASP A 37 -21.00 8.81 -6.50
CA ASP A 37 -19.62 8.86 -6.98
C ASP A 37 -18.62 8.07 -6.11
N ALA A 38 -19.04 7.65 -4.91
CA ALA A 38 -18.30 6.71 -4.08
C ALA A 38 -18.63 5.23 -4.37
N LEU A 39 -19.58 4.96 -5.28
CA LEU A 39 -19.96 3.62 -5.71
C LEU A 39 -19.32 3.29 -7.05
N ILE A 40 -18.47 2.27 -7.07
CA ILE A 40 -17.78 1.85 -8.29
C ILE A 40 -18.34 0.49 -8.70
N PRO A 41 -18.93 0.39 -9.90
CA PRO A 41 -19.43 -0.87 -10.40
C PRO A 41 -18.25 -1.83 -10.63
N VAL A 42 -18.40 -3.05 -10.12
CA VAL A 42 -17.45 -4.15 -10.32
C VAL A 42 -18.16 -5.24 -11.11
N ASP A 43 -17.40 -5.92 -11.97
CA ASP A 43 -17.90 -7.08 -12.70
C ASP A 43 -18.41 -8.16 -11.71
N PRO A 44 -19.66 -8.64 -11.84
CA PRO A 44 -20.23 -9.67 -10.96
C PRO A 44 -19.42 -10.97 -10.90
N ALA A 45 -18.57 -11.24 -11.89
CA ALA A 45 -17.69 -12.40 -11.90
C ALA A 45 -16.51 -12.28 -10.92
N VAL A 46 -16.22 -11.10 -10.39
CA VAL A 46 -15.17 -10.90 -9.38
C VAL A 46 -15.75 -11.20 -8.00
N PRO A 47 -15.17 -12.17 -7.25
CA PRO A 47 -15.62 -12.45 -5.89
C PRO A 47 -15.59 -11.19 -5.01
N LEU A 48 -16.64 -10.98 -4.21
CA LEU A 48 -16.81 -9.74 -3.43
C LEU A 48 -15.69 -9.53 -2.39
N ASP A 49 -15.14 -10.61 -1.85
CA ASP A 49 -14.00 -10.58 -0.93
C ASP A 49 -12.72 -10.10 -1.60
N VAL A 50 -12.54 -10.40 -2.89
CA VAL A 50 -11.45 -9.86 -3.72
C VAL A 50 -11.76 -8.42 -4.13
N ALA A 51 -13.00 -8.11 -4.52
CA ALA A 51 -13.43 -6.77 -4.90
C ALA A 51 -13.21 -5.75 -3.76
N ALA A 52 -13.44 -6.17 -2.51
CA ALA A 52 -13.23 -5.35 -1.32
C ALA A 52 -11.78 -4.84 -1.15
N LEU A 53 -10.79 -5.51 -1.75
CA LEU A 53 -9.38 -5.11 -1.68
C LEU A 53 -9.06 -3.85 -2.51
N PHE A 54 -9.89 -3.54 -3.52
CA PHE A 54 -9.61 -2.47 -4.48
C PHE A 54 -9.84 -1.06 -3.93
N GLY A 55 -10.71 -0.90 -2.94
CA GLY A 55 -11.20 0.41 -2.49
C GLY A 55 -10.20 1.30 -1.75
N CYS A 56 -9.07 0.76 -1.29
CA CYS A 56 -8.06 1.53 -0.56
C CYS A 56 -6.63 1.10 -0.92
N GLY A 57 -6.16 -0.04 -0.40
CA GLY A 57 -4.75 -0.41 -0.51
C GLY A 57 -4.26 -0.54 -1.96
N VAL A 58 -5.07 -1.19 -2.80
CA VAL A 58 -4.72 -1.42 -4.20
C VAL A 58 -4.73 -0.12 -4.99
N VAL A 59 -5.80 0.70 -4.88
CA VAL A 59 -5.86 1.99 -5.61
C VAL A 59 -4.73 2.92 -5.20
N THR A 60 -4.37 2.94 -3.92
CA THR A 60 -3.29 3.77 -3.40
C THR A 60 -1.93 3.34 -3.93
N GLY A 61 -1.57 2.06 -3.81
CA GLY A 61 -0.27 1.57 -4.25
C GLY A 61 -0.11 1.57 -5.77
N ALA A 62 -1.13 1.08 -6.48
CA ALA A 62 -1.10 1.05 -7.94
C ALA A 62 -1.15 2.47 -8.55
N GLY A 63 -1.98 3.36 -7.99
CA GLY A 63 -2.06 4.74 -8.43
C GLY A 63 -0.77 5.52 -8.18
N ALA A 64 -0.07 5.28 -7.07
CA ALA A 64 1.23 5.92 -6.84
C ALA A 64 2.21 5.63 -8.00
N VAL A 65 2.21 4.40 -8.51
CA VAL A 65 3.04 4.02 -9.66
C VAL A 65 2.49 4.56 -10.98
N PHE A 66 1.22 4.31 -11.29
CA PHE A 66 0.64 4.63 -12.60
C PHE A 66 0.37 6.13 -12.80
N ASN A 67 -0.02 6.82 -11.75
CA ASN A 67 -0.57 8.17 -11.83
C ASN A 67 0.40 9.21 -11.25
N ALA A 68 0.96 8.96 -10.04
CA ALA A 68 1.84 9.92 -9.38
C ALA A 68 3.23 9.94 -10.05
N ALA A 69 3.94 8.81 -10.00
CA ALA A 69 5.27 8.64 -10.59
C ALA A 69 5.25 8.46 -12.11
N LYS A 70 4.16 7.88 -12.64
CA LYS A 70 4.04 7.50 -14.06
C LYS A 70 5.24 6.68 -14.53
N VAL A 71 5.54 5.61 -13.78
CA VAL A 71 6.70 4.75 -14.06
C VAL A 71 6.65 4.26 -15.51
N THR A 72 7.79 4.37 -16.19
CA THR A 72 7.95 3.97 -17.60
C THR A 72 8.78 2.68 -17.70
N PRO A 73 8.66 1.94 -18.82
CA PRO A 73 9.44 0.73 -19.02
C PRO A 73 10.95 0.96 -18.88
N GLY A 74 11.66 -0.02 -18.30
CA GLY A 74 13.10 0.02 -18.13
C GLY A 74 13.59 0.76 -16.88
N ARG A 75 12.69 1.43 -16.14
CA ARG A 75 13.03 2.18 -14.92
C ARG A 75 13.21 1.26 -13.71
N SER A 76 14.10 1.64 -12.80
CA SER A 76 14.30 0.97 -11.51
C SER A 76 13.40 1.57 -10.44
N VAL A 77 12.87 0.73 -9.56
CA VAL A 77 11.90 1.10 -8.52
C VAL A 77 12.32 0.50 -7.19
N ALA A 78 12.27 1.28 -6.11
CA ALA A 78 12.26 0.77 -4.74
C ALA A 78 10.87 0.96 -4.11
N VAL A 79 10.41 -0.03 -3.34
CA VAL A 79 9.19 0.04 -2.54
C VAL A 79 9.56 -0.23 -1.08
N ILE A 80 9.42 0.78 -0.23
CA ILE A 80 9.76 0.74 1.20
C ILE A 80 8.48 0.51 2.01
N GLY A 81 8.33 -0.72 2.49
CA GLY A 81 7.13 -1.27 3.12
C GLY A 81 6.42 -2.23 2.18
N LEU A 82 6.33 -3.51 2.54
CA LEU A 82 5.75 -4.60 1.74
C LEU A 82 4.42 -5.09 2.32
N GLY A 83 3.59 -4.14 2.80
CA GLY A 83 2.19 -4.39 3.14
C GLY A 83 1.27 -4.36 1.90
N GLY A 84 -0.06 -4.35 2.11
CA GLY A 84 -1.03 -4.39 1.00
C GLY A 84 -0.89 -3.22 0.01
N VAL A 85 -0.50 -2.02 0.47
CA VAL A 85 -0.23 -0.87 -0.42
C VAL A 85 1.06 -1.11 -1.21
N GLY A 86 2.15 -1.46 -0.53
CA GLY A 86 3.45 -1.69 -1.16
C GLY A 86 3.45 -2.82 -2.18
N LEU A 87 2.83 -3.96 -1.86
CA LEU A 87 2.72 -5.06 -2.82
C LEU A 87 1.82 -4.72 -4.02
N SER A 88 0.85 -3.83 -3.84
CA SER A 88 0.09 -3.27 -4.97
C SER A 88 0.96 -2.36 -5.85
N ALA A 89 1.85 -1.57 -5.25
CA ALA A 89 2.85 -0.80 -5.99
C ALA A 89 3.85 -1.71 -6.73
N VAL A 90 4.30 -2.81 -6.12
CA VAL A 90 5.17 -3.82 -6.77
C VAL A 90 4.51 -4.39 -8.02
N MET A 91 3.26 -4.86 -7.91
CA MET A 91 2.51 -5.38 -9.06
C MET A 91 2.32 -4.32 -10.15
N ALA A 92 2.01 -3.07 -9.77
CA ALA A 92 1.86 -1.97 -10.71
C ALA A 92 3.19 -1.61 -11.40
N ALA A 93 4.32 -1.64 -10.69
CA ALA A 93 5.64 -1.39 -11.25
C ALA A 93 6.00 -2.46 -12.29
N LYS A 94 5.69 -3.73 -11.99
CA LYS A 94 5.83 -4.84 -12.94
C LYS A 94 4.97 -4.64 -14.18
N ILE A 95 3.70 -4.26 -14.01
CA ILE A 95 2.78 -3.96 -15.12
C ILE A 95 3.29 -2.79 -15.98
N SER A 96 3.94 -1.80 -15.35
CA SER A 96 4.52 -0.62 -16.02
C SER A 96 5.83 -0.93 -16.77
N GLY A 97 6.37 -2.15 -16.62
CA GLY A 97 7.60 -2.57 -17.29
C GLY A 97 8.88 -2.13 -16.59
N ALA A 98 8.85 -1.86 -15.28
CA ALA A 98 10.05 -1.61 -14.51
C ALA A 98 11.05 -2.78 -14.63
N SER A 99 12.34 -2.47 -14.86
CA SER A 99 13.39 -3.47 -15.09
C SER A 99 13.92 -4.08 -13.79
N GLN A 100 14.00 -3.26 -12.74
CA GLN A 100 14.40 -3.66 -11.41
C GLN A 100 13.36 -3.15 -10.42
N ILE A 101 12.77 -4.07 -9.65
CA ILE A 101 11.82 -3.77 -8.59
C ILE A 101 12.41 -4.29 -7.29
N ILE A 102 12.72 -3.37 -6.37
CA ILE A 102 13.43 -3.63 -5.12
C ILE A 102 12.45 -3.46 -3.97
N GLY A 103 12.14 -4.56 -3.27
CA GLY A 103 11.28 -4.54 -2.08
C GLY A 103 12.09 -4.38 -0.81
N ILE A 104 11.72 -3.43 0.05
CA ILE A 104 12.43 -3.14 1.30
C ILE A 104 11.42 -3.22 2.45
N ASP A 105 11.67 -4.07 3.45
CA ASP A 105 10.82 -4.19 4.64
C ASP A 105 11.66 -4.64 5.85
N ILE A 106 11.17 -4.39 7.07
CA ILE A 106 11.78 -4.89 8.30
C ILE A 106 11.41 -6.37 8.58
N VAL A 107 10.34 -6.87 7.96
CA VAL A 107 9.82 -8.22 8.12
C VAL A 107 10.19 -9.08 6.91
N GLU A 108 11.30 -9.80 7.01
CA GLU A 108 11.87 -10.56 5.89
C GLU A 108 11.00 -11.75 5.44
N SER A 109 10.10 -12.24 6.31
CA SER A 109 9.13 -13.29 5.94
C SER A 109 8.16 -12.86 4.83
N LYS A 110 8.05 -11.56 4.52
CA LYS A 110 7.27 -11.03 3.39
C LYS A 110 7.99 -11.17 2.03
N PHE A 111 9.31 -11.37 2.02
CA PHE A 111 10.11 -11.32 0.80
C PHE A 111 9.77 -12.40 -0.24
N PRO A 112 9.44 -13.66 0.14
CA PRO A 112 9.03 -14.66 -0.84
C PRO A 112 7.80 -14.24 -1.64
N LEU A 113 6.76 -13.75 -0.96
CA LEU A 113 5.54 -13.25 -1.61
C LEU A 113 5.84 -12.00 -2.45
N ALA A 114 6.68 -11.08 -1.95
CA ALA A 114 7.06 -9.90 -2.71
C ALA A 114 7.74 -10.26 -4.05
N ARG A 115 8.62 -11.27 -4.05
CA ARG A 115 9.25 -11.79 -5.28
C ARG A 115 8.25 -12.44 -6.23
N GLU A 116 7.34 -13.24 -5.70
CA GLU A 116 6.24 -13.84 -6.49
C GLU A 116 5.42 -12.75 -7.22
N LEU A 117 5.12 -11.65 -6.52
CA LEU A 117 4.30 -10.56 -7.04
C LEU A 117 5.04 -9.58 -7.95
N GLY A 118 6.38 -9.56 -7.93
CA GLY A 118 7.17 -8.81 -8.91
C GLY A 118 8.50 -8.25 -8.45
N CYS A 119 8.84 -8.31 -7.15
CA CYS A 119 10.16 -7.88 -6.71
C CYS A 119 11.25 -8.74 -7.36
N THR A 120 12.18 -8.07 -8.03
CA THR A 120 13.41 -8.69 -8.54
C THR A 120 14.43 -8.91 -7.42
N HIS A 121 14.46 -8.01 -6.45
CA HIS A 121 15.38 -8.01 -5.32
C HIS A 121 14.62 -7.62 -4.06
N THR A 122 15.10 -8.07 -2.90
CA THR A 122 14.55 -7.66 -1.61
C THR A 122 15.67 -7.41 -0.61
N PHE A 123 15.54 -6.35 0.19
CA PHE A 123 16.50 -6.01 1.23
C PHE A 123 15.80 -5.79 2.57
N SER A 124 16.51 -6.12 3.64
CA SER A 124 16.08 -5.77 5.00
C SER A 124 16.24 -4.27 5.20
N ALA A 125 15.19 -3.58 5.66
CA ALA A 125 15.29 -2.17 6.01
C ALA A 125 16.20 -1.90 7.23
N ARG A 126 16.63 -2.98 7.91
CA ARG A 126 17.55 -2.94 9.05
C ARG A 126 19.02 -3.07 8.67
N SER A 127 19.33 -3.31 7.39
CA SER A 127 20.72 -3.45 6.95
C SER A 127 21.40 -2.08 6.95
N GLU A 128 22.58 -2.02 7.57
CA GLU A 128 23.37 -0.77 7.69
C GLU A 128 23.89 -0.30 6.31
N ASP A 129 24.12 -1.24 5.40
CA ASP A 129 24.63 -1.04 4.03
C ASP A 129 23.51 -0.94 2.97
N LEU A 130 22.24 -0.83 3.38
CA LEU A 130 21.09 -0.84 2.46
C LEU A 130 21.24 0.13 1.29
N ALA A 131 21.62 1.38 1.57
CA ALA A 131 21.72 2.41 0.56
C ALA A 131 22.84 2.13 -0.46
N GLU A 132 23.97 1.64 0.02
CA GLU A 132 25.13 1.28 -0.81
C GLU A 132 24.81 0.05 -1.66
N ALA A 133 24.24 -0.99 -1.06
CA ALA A 133 23.82 -2.19 -1.77
C ALA A 133 22.81 -1.90 -2.90
N VAL A 134 21.83 -1.02 -2.65
CA VAL A 134 20.88 -0.60 -3.69
C VAL A 134 21.57 0.22 -4.78
N LYS A 135 22.47 1.15 -4.42
CA LYS A 135 23.21 1.96 -5.39
C LYS A 135 24.11 1.09 -6.28
N ASP A 136 24.83 0.14 -5.71
CA ASP A 136 25.68 -0.79 -6.46
C ASP A 136 24.87 -1.65 -7.41
N LEU A 137 23.71 -2.16 -6.95
CA LEU A 137 22.80 -2.96 -7.76
C LEU A 137 22.20 -2.20 -8.96
N THR A 138 21.97 -0.89 -8.80
CA THR A 138 21.23 -0.06 -9.78
C THR A 138 22.12 0.90 -10.57
N GLY A 139 23.43 0.94 -10.27
CA GLY A 139 24.36 1.88 -10.88
C GLY A 139 24.18 3.33 -10.43
N GLY A 140 23.76 3.56 -9.18
CA GLY A 140 23.68 4.90 -8.57
C GLY A 140 22.40 5.21 -7.79
N GLY A 141 21.49 4.25 -7.65
CA GLY A 141 20.21 4.39 -6.95
C GLY A 141 19.01 4.19 -7.88
N VAL A 142 17.82 4.07 -7.29
CA VAL A 142 16.59 3.86 -8.06
C VAL A 142 16.05 5.13 -8.69
N ASP A 143 15.36 4.98 -9.82
CA ASP A 143 14.68 6.08 -10.53
C ASP A 143 13.48 6.60 -9.72
N PHE A 144 12.74 5.68 -9.10
CA PHE A 144 11.59 5.97 -8.24
C PHE A 144 11.66 5.20 -6.93
N ALA A 145 11.45 5.88 -5.80
CA ALA A 145 11.26 5.24 -4.50
C ALA A 145 9.86 5.52 -3.97
N PHE A 146 9.13 4.47 -3.60
CA PHE A 146 7.80 4.57 -3.00
C PHE A 146 7.90 4.27 -1.50
N GLU A 147 7.68 5.29 -0.68
CA GLU A 147 7.58 5.15 0.77
C GLU A 147 6.10 4.88 1.12
N VAL A 148 5.79 3.73 1.70
CA VAL A 148 4.40 3.28 1.96
C VAL A 148 4.18 2.82 3.40
N SER A 149 5.08 3.15 4.31
CA SER A 149 5.05 2.77 5.73
C SER A 149 4.68 3.93 6.66
N GLY A 150 4.89 5.18 6.24
CA GLY A 150 4.48 6.37 6.96
C GLY A 150 5.36 6.75 8.15
N ASN A 151 6.60 6.25 8.24
CA ASN A 151 7.52 6.62 9.32
C ASN A 151 8.80 7.30 8.81
N GLU A 152 9.42 8.09 9.68
CA GLU A 152 10.59 8.92 9.35
C GLU A 152 11.77 8.10 8.80
N SER A 153 12.03 6.93 9.39
CA SER A 153 13.16 6.09 8.99
C SER A 153 13.01 5.55 7.57
N ALA A 154 11.77 5.20 7.16
CA ALA A 154 11.48 4.76 5.81
C ALA A 154 11.60 5.89 4.78
N VAL A 155 11.19 7.12 5.13
CA VAL A 155 11.40 8.29 4.26
C VAL A 155 12.90 8.55 4.08
N ALA A 156 13.69 8.42 5.15
CA ALA A 156 15.14 8.52 5.08
C ALA A 156 15.76 7.44 4.17
N SER A 157 15.36 6.17 4.32
CA SER A 157 15.80 5.09 3.44
C SER A 157 15.41 5.36 1.99
N ALA A 158 14.18 5.80 1.72
CA ALA A 158 13.71 6.16 0.38
C ALA A 158 14.58 7.28 -0.24
N TYR A 159 14.93 8.30 0.54
CA TYR A 159 15.80 9.39 0.09
C TYR A 159 17.20 8.88 -0.28
N GLU A 160 17.78 8.01 0.55
CA GLU A 160 19.15 7.52 0.37
C GLU A 160 19.30 6.53 -0.79
N VAL A 161 18.29 5.68 -1.03
CA VAL A 161 18.32 4.72 -2.16
C VAL A 161 17.99 5.35 -3.50
N THR A 162 17.40 6.55 -3.51
CA THR A 162 17.03 7.25 -4.75
C THR A 162 18.25 7.91 -5.38
N ARG A 163 18.39 7.79 -6.71
CA ARG A 163 19.49 8.40 -7.46
C ARG A 163 19.35 9.91 -7.59
N ARG A 164 20.40 10.56 -8.09
CA ARG A 164 20.36 11.95 -8.58
C ARG A 164 19.36 12.07 -9.74
N GLY A 165 18.47 13.06 -9.71
CA GLY A 165 17.37 13.23 -10.66
C GLY A 165 16.21 12.24 -10.47
N GLY A 166 16.22 11.45 -9.40
CA GLY A 166 15.16 10.50 -9.07
C GLY A 166 14.01 11.12 -8.27
N GLU A 167 12.91 10.38 -8.16
CA GLU A 167 11.69 10.83 -7.47
C GLU A 167 11.32 9.92 -6.31
N ILE A 168 11.07 10.52 -5.16
CA ILE A 168 10.55 9.89 -3.95
C ILE A 168 9.06 10.21 -3.88
N VAL A 169 8.23 9.18 -3.88
CA VAL A 169 6.78 9.27 -3.72
C VAL A 169 6.39 8.80 -2.33
N CYS A 170 6.04 9.75 -1.46
CA CYS A 170 5.52 9.50 -0.12
C CYS A 170 4.03 9.16 -0.20
N VAL A 171 3.69 7.95 0.20
CA VAL A 171 2.33 7.39 0.17
C VAL A 171 1.87 7.02 1.58
N GLY A 172 2.80 6.59 2.44
CA GLY A 172 2.52 6.28 3.84
C GLY A 172 2.05 7.51 4.60
N LEU A 173 1.06 7.32 5.48
CA LEU A 173 0.58 8.35 6.40
C LEU A 173 1.15 8.09 7.78
N GLY A 174 2.00 8.99 8.27
CA GLY A 174 2.42 9.05 9.67
C GLY A 174 1.41 9.80 10.54
N ALA A 175 1.80 10.14 11.77
CA ALA A 175 1.03 11.07 12.58
C ALA A 175 0.99 12.45 11.89
N LEU A 176 -0.06 13.25 12.15
CA LEU A 176 -0.27 14.53 11.48
C LEU A 176 0.88 15.52 11.73
N GLU A 177 1.55 15.38 12.87
CA GLU A 177 2.62 16.22 13.37
C GLU A 177 4.02 15.67 13.05
N ASP A 178 4.10 14.48 12.42
CA ASP A 178 5.38 13.91 12.03
C ASP A 178 6.05 14.81 10.99
N LEU A 179 7.26 15.26 11.31
CA LEU A 179 8.07 16.10 10.44
C LEU A 179 9.28 15.31 9.94
N TYR A 180 9.43 15.25 8.62
CA TYR A 180 10.65 14.74 7.99
C TYR A 180 11.56 15.89 7.57
N ARG A 181 12.86 15.74 7.82
CA ARG A 181 13.90 16.70 7.41
C ARG A 181 14.82 16.05 6.39
N TYR A 182 15.08 16.74 5.29
CA TYR A 182 16.08 16.36 4.30
C TYR A 182 17.16 17.46 4.17
N PRO A 183 18.39 17.11 3.76
CA PRO A 183 19.42 18.12 3.51
C PRO A 183 19.04 18.97 2.29
N HIS A 184 18.59 20.20 2.52
CA HIS A 184 18.10 21.10 1.46
C HIS A 184 19.09 21.26 0.30
N SER A 185 20.39 21.44 0.60
CA SER A 185 21.42 21.56 -0.43
C SER A 185 21.59 20.28 -1.25
N ARG A 186 21.37 19.07 -0.67
CA ARG A 186 21.37 17.83 -1.45
C ARG A 186 20.14 17.71 -2.33
N LEU A 187 18.95 18.09 -1.84
CA LEU A 187 17.74 18.07 -2.66
C LEU A 187 17.97 18.90 -3.94
N VAL A 188 18.49 20.12 -3.79
CA VAL A 188 18.76 21.03 -4.92
C VAL A 188 19.89 20.49 -5.80
N SER A 189 21.04 20.12 -5.22
CA SER A 189 22.22 19.72 -6.01
C SER A 189 22.13 18.32 -6.63
N GLU A 190 21.29 17.43 -6.09
CA GLU A 190 21.00 16.10 -6.65
C GLU A 190 19.76 16.10 -7.54
N GLU A 191 19.04 17.23 -7.65
CA GLU A 191 17.81 17.38 -8.44
C GLU A 191 16.74 16.31 -8.12
N LYS A 192 16.64 15.92 -6.84
CA LYS A 192 15.64 14.95 -6.39
C LYS A 192 14.27 15.60 -6.26
N VAL A 193 13.23 14.82 -6.54
CA VAL A 193 11.82 15.22 -6.33
C VAL A 193 11.27 14.49 -5.11
N VAL A 194 10.58 15.21 -4.23
CA VAL A 194 9.79 14.62 -3.14
C VAL A 194 8.33 14.98 -3.37
N ARG A 195 7.47 13.97 -3.54
CA ARG A 195 6.06 14.13 -3.86
C ARG A 195 5.19 13.36 -2.87
N GLY A 196 4.10 13.96 -2.41
CA GLY A 196 3.02 13.23 -1.73
C GLY A 196 2.03 12.59 -2.70
N SER A 197 1.50 11.42 -2.39
CA SER A 197 0.46 10.75 -3.18
C SER A 197 -0.67 10.23 -2.29
N PHE A 198 -1.77 10.98 -2.22
CA PHE A 198 -2.98 10.58 -1.52
C PHE A 198 -3.90 9.76 -2.44
N MET A 199 -4.39 8.61 -1.98
CA MET A 199 -5.24 7.69 -2.76
C MET A 199 -4.69 7.40 -4.16
N GLY A 200 -3.36 7.31 -4.27
CA GLY A 200 -2.68 7.02 -5.53
C GLY A 200 -2.70 8.16 -6.55
N SER A 201 -3.00 9.40 -6.15
CA SER A 201 -3.05 10.58 -7.03
C SER A 201 -3.92 10.37 -8.28
N GLY A 202 -4.98 9.57 -8.13
CA GLY A 202 -5.79 9.05 -9.22
C GLY A 202 -7.27 9.38 -9.07
N ASN A 203 -8.06 8.82 -9.98
CA ASN A 203 -9.52 8.87 -9.91
C ASN A 203 -10.03 7.44 -9.76
N ALA A 204 -10.52 7.10 -8.56
CA ALA A 204 -11.00 5.77 -8.22
C ALA A 204 -12.04 5.23 -9.24
N VAL A 205 -12.92 6.09 -9.75
CA VAL A 205 -13.96 5.74 -10.74
C VAL A 205 -13.34 5.17 -12.03
N GLY A 206 -12.21 5.72 -12.47
CA GLY A 206 -11.50 5.22 -13.65
C GLY A 206 -10.47 4.13 -13.33
N ASP A 207 -9.82 4.24 -12.17
CA ASP A 207 -8.68 3.41 -11.79
C ASP A 207 -9.09 2.01 -11.34
N ILE A 208 -10.11 1.89 -10.49
CA ILE A 208 -10.53 0.58 -9.96
C ILE A 208 -10.98 -0.37 -11.07
N PRO A 209 -11.84 0.02 -12.05
CA PRO A 209 -12.18 -0.86 -13.16
C PRO A 209 -10.96 -1.33 -13.97
N ARG A 210 -9.98 -0.44 -14.16
CA ARG A 210 -8.71 -0.77 -14.83
C ARG A 210 -7.90 -1.80 -14.03
N TYR A 211 -7.81 -1.65 -12.71
CA TYR A 211 -7.06 -2.59 -11.86
C TYR A 211 -7.77 -3.94 -11.73
N VAL A 212 -9.10 -3.94 -11.66
CA VAL A 212 -9.92 -5.17 -11.73
C VAL A 212 -9.68 -5.93 -13.03
N LYS A 213 -9.54 -5.22 -14.16
CA LYS A 213 -9.16 -5.84 -15.43
C LYS A 213 -7.78 -6.51 -15.35
N TYR A 214 -6.78 -5.85 -14.77
CA TYR A 214 -5.45 -6.46 -14.58
C TYR A 214 -5.48 -7.70 -13.68
N PHE A 215 -6.31 -7.70 -12.64
CA PHE A 215 -6.54 -8.88 -11.81
C PHE A 215 -7.09 -10.05 -12.62
N ARG A 216 -8.13 -9.81 -13.44
CA ARG A 216 -8.73 -10.84 -14.30
C ARG A 216 -7.76 -11.38 -15.36
N GLU A 217 -6.85 -10.54 -15.83
CA GLU A 217 -5.76 -10.94 -16.73
C GLU A 217 -4.63 -11.70 -16.01
N GLY A 218 -4.71 -11.89 -14.68
CA GLY A 218 -3.67 -12.52 -13.87
C GLY A 218 -2.43 -11.65 -13.64
N ARG A 219 -2.47 -10.38 -14.05
CA ARG A 219 -1.34 -9.44 -13.99
C ARG A 219 -1.23 -8.72 -12.65
N MET A 220 -2.34 -8.65 -11.91
CA MET A 220 -2.41 -8.07 -10.57
C MET A 220 -3.19 -9.02 -9.64
N PRO A 221 -2.61 -10.15 -9.22
CA PRO A 221 -3.28 -11.16 -8.38
C PRO A 221 -3.46 -10.65 -6.94
N VAL A 222 -4.37 -9.69 -6.75
CA VAL A 222 -4.62 -9.02 -5.46
C VAL A 222 -5.18 -9.96 -4.40
N ASP A 223 -5.78 -11.07 -4.81
CA ASP A 223 -6.27 -12.14 -3.93
C ASP A 223 -5.14 -12.75 -3.09
N ARG A 224 -3.89 -12.70 -3.58
CA ARG A 224 -2.69 -13.14 -2.84
C ARG A 224 -2.37 -12.27 -1.62
N LEU A 225 -2.95 -11.06 -1.54
CA LEU A 225 -2.81 -10.18 -0.39
C LEU A 225 -3.74 -10.56 0.77
N LYS A 226 -4.76 -11.39 0.49
CA LYS A 226 -5.73 -11.87 1.48
C LYS A 226 -5.07 -12.92 2.37
N SER A 227 -4.98 -12.62 3.66
CA SER A 227 -4.51 -13.56 4.67
C SER A 227 -5.58 -14.55 5.08
N GLY A 228 -6.84 -14.14 5.04
CA GLY A 228 -7.95 -14.97 5.47
C GLY A 228 -9.31 -14.28 5.36
N THR A 229 -10.30 -14.99 5.88
CA THR A 229 -11.62 -14.45 6.19
C THR A 229 -11.93 -14.73 7.66
N MET A 230 -12.53 -13.75 8.34
CA MET A 230 -13.10 -13.91 9.67
C MET A 230 -14.54 -13.40 9.69
N LYS A 231 -15.30 -13.77 10.71
CA LYS A 231 -16.63 -13.20 10.91
C LYS A 231 -16.48 -11.76 11.37
N PHE A 232 -17.43 -10.90 11.03
CA PHE A 232 -17.41 -9.52 11.51
C PHE A 232 -17.35 -9.41 13.04
N GLY A 233 -17.97 -10.36 13.76
CA GLY A 233 -17.87 -10.48 15.22
C GLY A 233 -16.45 -10.66 15.78
N ASP A 234 -15.49 -11.07 14.95
CA ASP A 234 -14.09 -11.25 15.32
C ASP A 234 -13.22 -10.00 15.03
N LEU A 235 -13.83 -8.84 14.75
CA LEU A 235 -13.15 -7.58 14.40
C LEU A 235 -11.94 -7.27 15.30
N ASN A 236 -12.10 -7.33 16.63
CA ASN A 236 -11.02 -7.02 17.56
C ASN A 236 -9.84 -7.99 17.45
N LYS A 237 -10.11 -9.29 17.24
CA LYS A 237 -9.07 -10.30 17.00
C LYS A 237 -8.35 -10.04 15.68
N ALA A 238 -9.07 -9.62 14.64
CA ALA A 238 -8.46 -9.25 13.36
C ALA A 238 -7.52 -8.05 13.52
N LEU A 239 -7.89 -7.06 14.34
CA LEU A 239 -7.04 -5.92 14.67
C LEU A 239 -5.79 -6.33 15.47
N ASP A 240 -5.92 -7.21 16.47
CA ASP A 240 -4.79 -7.76 17.23
C ASP A 240 -3.77 -8.46 16.31
N LEU A 241 -4.26 -9.24 15.35
CA LEU A 241 -3.42 -9.95 14.37
C LEU A 241 -2.72 -8.98 13.42
N LEU A 242 -3.41 -7.91 13.01
CA LEU A 242 -2.86 -6.86 12.16
C LEU A 242 -1.73 -6.11 12.88
N GLU A 243 -1.93 -5.73 14.15
CA GLU A 243 -0.93 -5.02 14.96
C GLU A 243 0.36 -5.82 15.12
N ARG A 244 0.25 -7.14 15.28
CA ARG A 244 1.42 -8.04 15.39
C ARG A 244 2.05 -8.38 14.03
N GLY A 245 1.50 -7.89 12.93
CA GLY A 245 1.95 -8.19 11.57
C GLY A 245 1.74 -9.66 11.15
N ALA A 246 0.83 -10.38 11.82
CA ALA A 246 0.54 -11.79 11.53
C ALA A 246 -0.36 -11.96 10.30
N VAL A 247 -1.10 -10.92 9.93
CA VAL A 247 -1.97 -10.86 8.75
C VAL A 247 -1.67 -9.58 7.95
N MET A 248 -2.02 -9.60 6.66
CA MET A 248 -1.86 -8.49 5.73
C MET A 248 -3.20 -7.84 5.37
N ARG A 249 -4.14 -8.62 4.84
CA ARG A 249 -5.52 -8.22 4.60
C ARG A 249 -6.46 -9.30 5.13
N GLU A 250 -7.21 -8.95 6.15
CA GLU A 250 -8.25 -9.82 6.70
C GLU A 250 -9.60 -9.33 6.17
N ILE A 251 -10.38 -10.25 5.58
CA ILE A 251 -11.73 -9.93 5.11
C ILE A 251 -12.73 -10.30 6.20
N LEU A 252 -13.50 -9.32 6.65
CA LEU A 252 -14.59 -9.56 7.61
C LEU A 252 -15.90 -9.81 6.87
N LEU A 253 -16.45 -11.00 7.05
CA LEU A 253 -17.73 -11.41 6.47
C LEU A 253 -18.88 -10.81 7.30
N PRO A 254 -19.75 -9.98 6.70
CA PRO A 254 -20.77 -9.23 7.44
C PRO A 254 -21.84 -10.13 8.09
N ASN A 255 -22.12 -11.31 7.52
CA ASN A 255 -23.20 -12.21 7.98
C ASN A 255 -22.74 -13.61 8.44
N GLY A 256 -21.45 -13.81 8.66
CA GLY A 256 -20.89 -15.12 9.05
C GLY A 256 -20.59 -16.01 7.85
#